data_AF-A0A6S7K7J7-F1
#
_entry.id   AF-A0A6S7K7J7-F1
#
_cell.length_a   1.000
_cell.length_b   1.000
_cell.length_c   1.000
_cell.angle_alpha   90.00
_cell.angle_beta   90.00
_cell.angle_gamma   90.00
#
_symmetry.space_group_name_H-M   'P 1'
#
loop_
_entity.id
_entity.type
_entity.pdbx_description
1 polymer ?
#
loop_
_entity_poly.entity_id
_entity_poly.type
_entity_poly.pdbx_seq_one_letter_code
_entity_poly.pdbx_strand_id
1 'polypeptide(L)'
;GYAVKKGEQAFRKWFSRINEMRSLLKKIPILALTATATLATKNKIVRALEMDTCEVINQSPNRKNTAYSVQAVTGGAHQTFGPITKELKEKTVSFERIIIYCQTIKICSHIYGVFKEEMGEDMYVSTGDITSGMVEMYHSRIDELNRDNIVKDFSIPNGHIRVLNATIAYGMGINCQGVKSIVHYGPCRNVEAYLQESGRAGRDCSDMCKAVKLYSNVMLKYCDEPMTEYARNSTVCRRTMLLSYFQSELYDIEKPLLLHECCDICQRHCHCDGTVYFLFGFGPHQIQQVLDNIDKLFTISDIHKYVDIWHPQIATEILVAITQVFEDTDFQDNDEFDDEKNDLLTFWSWGFDQDDELLANIPLELVELSETDVEEFESEV
;
A
#
# COMPACT_ATOMS: atom_id res chain seq x y z
N GLY A 1 18.27 -7.31 4.20
CA GLY A 1 18.41 -8.30 3.12
C GLY A 1 19.60 -9.19 3.40
N TYR A 2 19.36 -10.41 3.88
CA TYR A 2 20.42 -11.35 4.31
C TYR A 2 20.55 -12.58 3.40
N ALA A 3 19.67 -12.76 2.41
CA ALA A 3 19.64 -13.99 1.65
C ALA A 3 20.27 -13.80 0.27
N VAL A 4 21.41 -14.46 0.06
CA VAL A 4 21.90 -14.87 -1.24
C VAL A 4 20.99 -16.00 -1.74
N LYS A 5 20.21 -15.78 -2.80
CA LYS A 5 19.74 -16.91 -3.61
C LYS A 5 20.94 -17.47 -4.37
N LYS A 6 20.97 -18.78 -4.55
CA LYS A 6 22.08 -19.47 -5.23
C LYS A 6 22.20 -18.91 -6.67
N GLY A 7 23.23 -18.09 -6.92
CA GLY A 7 23.48 -17.45 -8.22
C GLY A 7 23.27 -15.92 -8.25
N GLU A 8 22.73 -15.30 -7.20
CA GLU A 8 22.50 -13.84 -7.12
C GLU A 8 23.49 -13.18 -6.15
N GLN A 9 23.98 -11.97 -6.47
CA GLN A 9 24.83 -11.20 -5.54
C GLN A 9 24.04 -10.79 -4.29
N ALA A 10 24.65 -10.86 -3.11
CA ALA A 10 24.03 -10.37 -1.88
C ALA A 10 23.68 -8.87 -2.02
N PHE A 11 22.46 -8.49 -1.61
CA PHE A 11 21.95 -7.11 -1.65
C PHE A 11 22.97 -6.08 -1.14
N ARG A 12 23.74 -6.45 -0.12
CA ARG A 12 24.98 -5.76 0.28
C ARG A 12 26.05 -6.79 0.59
N LYS A 13 27.02 -6.96 -0.33
CA LYS A 13 28.15 -7.90 -0.19
C LYS A 13 28.84 -7.84 1.18
N TRP A 14 28.99 -6.63 1.75
CA TRP A 14 29.64 -6.46 3.04
C TRP A 14 28.76 -6.88 4.23
N PHE A 15 27.44 -6.71 4.14
CA PHE A 15 26.53 -7.19 5.20
C PHE A 15 26.54 -8.71 5.34
N SER A 16 26.73 -9.45 4.25
CA SER A 16 26.86 -10.91 4.31
C SER A 16 28.17 -11.40 4.95
N ARG A 17 29.13 -10.49 5.21
CA ARG A 17 30.43 -10.79 5.84
C ARG A 17 30.54 -10.28 7.27
N ILE A 18 29.45 -9.77 7.86
CA ILE A 18 29.48 -9.27 9.25
C ILE A 18 29.85 -10.38 10.24
N ASN A 19 29.49 -11.63 9.95
CA ASN A 19 29.92 -12.80 10.72
C ASN A 19 31.45 -12.95 10.79
N GLU A 20 32.18 -12.58 9.75
CA GLU A 20 33.65 -12.61 9.76
C GLU A 20 34.21 -11.60 10.76
N MET A 21 33.65 -10.39 10.81
CA MET A 21 34.00 -9.41 11.85
C MET A 21 33.61 -9.91 13.23
N ARG A 22 32.46 -10.58 13.35
CA ARG A 22 31.99 -11.14 14.62
C ARG A 22 32.95 -12.20 15.17
N SER A 23 33.50 -13.02 14.29
CA SER A 23 34.50 -14.04 14.63
C SER A 23 35.76 -13.44 15.29
N LEU A 24 36.13 -12.21 14.90
CA LEU A 24 37.26 -11.47 15.48
C LEU A 24 36.89 -10.71 16.76
N LEU A 25 35.65 -10.20 16.85
CA LEU A 25 35.18 -9.29 17.91
C LEU A 25 34.17 -9.96 18.88
N LYS A 26 34.42 -11.21 19.29
CA LYS A 26 33.47 -12.04 20.06
C LYS A 26 32.96 -11.41 21.37
N LYS A 27 33.78 -10.58 22.03
CA LYS A 27 33.47 -9.97 23.34
C LYS A 27 32.69 -8.65 23.24
N ILE A 28 32.58 -8.06 22.05
CA ILE A 28 31.91 -6.76 21.88
C ILE A 28 30.41 -6.99 21.74
N PRO A 29 29.53 -6.31 22.50
CA PRO A 29 28.10 -6.41 22.31
C PRO A 29 27.68 -5.81 20.96
N ILE A 30 26.72 -6.44 20.28
CA ILE A 30 26.15 -5.93 19.03
C ILE A 30 24.68 -5.63 19.26
N LEU A 31 24.27 -4.44 18.82
CA LEU A 31 22.87 -4.05 18.72
C LEU A 31 22.45 -4.11 17.25
N ALA A 32 21.53 -5.02 16.93
CA ALA A 32 20.92 -5.11 15.61
C ALA A 32 19.54 -4.46 15.64
N LEU A 33 19.36 -3.39 14.85
CA LEU A 33 18.09 -2.65 14.75
C LEU A 33 17.42 -2.95 13.42
N THR A 34 16.13 -3.28 13.46
CA THR A 34 15.29 -3.45 12.28
C THR A 34 13.90 -2.91 12.56
N ALA A 35 13.32 -2.19 11.60
CA ALA A 35 12.00 -1.56 11.77
C ALA A 35 10.87 -2.57 11.61
N THR A 36 10.88 -3.35 10.53
CA THR A 36 9.84 -4.33 10.20
C THR A 36 10.52 -5.62 9.73
N ALA A 37 10.48 -6.66 10.57
CA ALA A 37 11.01 -7.97 10.23
C ALA A 37 10.03 -9.06 10.65
N THR A 38 9.70 -9.94 9.71
CA THR A 38 8.95 -11.17 10.01
C THR A 38 9.75 -12.07 10.94
N LEU A 39 9.10 -13.03 11.60
CA LEU A 39 9.76 -14.05 12.43
C LEU A 39 10.84 -14.80 11.64
N ALA A 40 10.54 -15.14 10.38
CA ALA A 40 11.51 -15.76 9.47
C ALA A 40 12.72 -14.86 9.19
N THR A 41 12.49 -13.56 8.95
CA THR A 41 13.56 -12.58 8.72
C THR A 41 14.40 -12.34 9.98
N LYS A 42 13.78 -12.25 11.18
CA LYS A 42 14.49 -12.15 12.47
C LYS A 42 15.44 -13.32 12.68
N ASN A 43 14.97 -14.55 12.47
CA ASN A 43 15.79 -15.76 12.60
C ASN A 43 16.98 -15.76 11.63
N LYS A 44 16.79 -15.24 10.40
CA LYS A 44 17.88 -15.07 9.44
C LYS A 44 18.92 -14.06 9.93
N ILE A 45 18.49 -12.93 10.48
CA ILE A 45 19.40 -11.90 11.03
C ILE A 45 20.22 -12.46 12.19
N VAL A 46 19.58 -13.10 13.16
CA VAL A 46 20.25 -13.69 14.34
C VAL A 46 21.34 -14.67 13.93
N ARG A 47 21.03 -15.58 13.00
CA ARG A 47 22.01 -16.55 12.48
C ARG A 47 23.15 -15.87 11.73
N ALA A 48 22.85 -14.88 10.89
CA ALA A 48 23.86 -14.22 10.08
C ALA A 48 24.77 -13.29 10.88
N LEU A 49 24.34 -12.82 12.05
CA LEU A 49 25.13 -12.02 12.98
C LEU A 49 25.78 -12.86 14.10
N GLU A 50 25.60 -14.18 14.10
CA GLU A 50 26.07 -15.11 15.15
C GLU A 50 25.64 -14.64 16.56
N MET A 51 24.36 -14.28 16.69
CA MET A 51 23.75 -13.73 17.90
C MET A 51 22.99 -14.81 18.71
N ASP A 52 23.56 -16.00 18.86
CA ASP A 52 22.86 -17.19 19.40
C ASP A 52 22.26 -17.00 20.81
N THR A 53 22.83 -16.10 21.62
CA THR A 53 22.36 -15.80 22.99
C THR A 53 21.86 -14.34 23.12
N CYS A 54 21.27 -13.77 22.08
CA CYS A 54 20.79 -12.39 22.14
C CYS A 54 19.45 -12.25 22.86
N GLU A 55 19.31 -11.13 23.58
CA GLU A 55 18.01 -10.65 24.03
C GLU A 55 17.26 -10.06 22.83
N VAL A 56 16.02 -10.53 22.61
CA VAL A 56 15.18 -10.07 21.52
C VAL A 56 14.08 -9.19 22.07
N ILE A 57 14.23 -7.87 21.90
CA ILE A 57 13.20 -6.90 22.25
C ILE A 57 12.30 -6.71 21.04
N ASN A 58 11.03 -7.09 21.17
CA ASN A 58 10.03 -6.96 20.12
C ASN A 58 8.94 -5.98 20.54
N GLN A 59 8.67 -5.00 19.68
CA GLN A 59 7.47 -4.19 19.75
C GLN A 59 6.52 -4.63 18.63
N SER A 60 5.23 -4.72 18.94
CA SER A 60 4.22 -5.03 17.93
C SER A 60 4.20 -3.92 16.87
N PRO A 61 4.26 -4.24 15.57
CA PRO A 61 4.13 -3.24 14.52
C PRO A 61 2.65 -2.85 14.26
N ASN A 62 1.74 -3.28 15.12
CA ASN A 62 0.30 -3.02 15.00
C ASN A 62 -0.03 -1.53 15.09
N ARG A 63 -0.72 -1.03 14.06
CA ARG A 63 -1.30 0.32 14.03
C ARG A 63 -2.81 0.22 14.17
N LYS A 64 -3.31 0.53 15.37
CA LYS A 64 -4.74 0.38 15.68
C LYS A 64 -5.61 1.27 14.79
N ASN A 65 -5.12 2.46 14.48
CA ASN A 65 -5.76 3.48 13.65
C ASN A 65 -5.65 3.22 12.13
N THR A 66 -5.27 2.01 11.69
CA THR A 66 -5.18 1.68 10.25
C THR A 66 -6.15 0.56 9.88
N ALA A 67 -7.16 0.89 9.08
CA ALA A 67 -8.09 -0.05 8.50
C ALA A 67 -7.50 -0.66 7.22
N TYR A 68 -7.50 -1.99 7.09
CA TYR A 68 -6.90 -2.67 5.94
C TYR A 68 -7.95 -3.17 4.95
N SER A 69 -7.72 -3.00 3.64
CA SER A 69 -8.53 -3.61 2.60
C SER A 69 -7.68 -4.16 1.46
N VAL A 70 -8.17 -5.21 0.81
CA VAL A 70 -7.55 -5.82 -0.37
C VAL A 70 -8.59 -6.02 -1.46
N GLN A 71 -8.25 -5.67 -2.70
CA GLN A 71 -9.17 -5.71 -3.82
C GLN A 71 -8.51 -6.15 -5.12
N ALA A 72 -9.25 -6.95 -5.89
CA ALA A 72 -8.93 -7.19 -7.27
C ALA A 72 -9.24 -5.96 -8.12
N VAL A 73 -8.32 -5.59 -9.02
CA VAL A 73 -8.55 -4.57 -10.04
C VAL A 73 -9.17 -5.24 -11.25
N THR A 74 -10.37 -4.80 -11.61
CA THR A 74 -11.16 -5.30 -12.75
C THR A 74 -11.04 -4.39 -13.98
N GLY A 75 -10.60 -3.14 -13.81
CA GLY A 75 -10.53 -2.12 -14.84
C GLY A 75 -9.16 -1.47 -15.06
N GLY A 76 -9.12 -0.49 -15.97
CA GLY A 76 -7.95 0.34 -16.18
C GLY A 76 -7.74 1.41 -15.09
N ALA A 77 -6.64 2.16 -15.19
CA ALA A 77 -6.33 3.22 -14.24
C ALA A 77 -7.41 4.33 -14.20
N HIS A 78 -8.02 4.68 -15.34
CA HIS A 78 -9.15 5.63 -15.38
C HIS A 78 -10.34 5.18 -14.53
N GLN A 79 -10.76 3.92 -14.64
CA GLN A 79 -11.86 3.40 -13.82
C GLN A 79 -11.47 3.33 -12.34
N THR A 80 -10.22 2.94 -12.07
CA THR A 80 -9.70 2.78 -10.71
C THR A 80 -9.58 4.12 -9.99
N PHE A 81 -9.14 5.18 -10.67
CA PHE A 81 -8.84 6.48 -10.05
C PHE A 81 -9.89 7.56 -10.35
N GLY A 82 -10.82 7.34 -11.27
CA GLY A 82 -11.89 8.27 -11.64
C GLY A 82 -12.75 8.77 -10.45
N PRO A 83 -13.12 7.92 -9.47
CA PRO A 83 -13.80 8.39 -8.27
C PRO A 83 -12.93 9.36 -7.44
N ILE A 84 -11.62 9.10 -7.35
CA ILE A 84 -10.67 9.94 -6.61
C ILE A 84 -10.47 11.27 -7.33
N THR A 85 -10.31 11.28 -8.66
CA THR A 85 -10.17 12.52 -9.43
C THR A 85 -11.42 13.40 -9.30
N LYS A 86 -12.62 12.80 -9.39
CA LYS A 86 -13.88 13.51 -9.18
C LYS A 86 -13.99 14.12 -7.78
N GLU A 87 -13.74 13.33 -6.74
CA GLU A 87 -13.82 13.82 -5.36
C GLU A 87 -12.75 14.90 -5.08
N LEU A 88 -11.56 14.76 -5.65
CA LEU A 88 -10.49 15.75 -5.53
C LEU A 88 -10.87 17.07 -6.21
N LYS A 89 -11.56 17.05 -7.36
CA LYS A 89 -12.09 18.27 -7.98
C LYS A 89 -13.09 18.99 -7.09
N GLU A 90 -14.00 18.23 -6.48
CA GLU A 90 -15.05 18.78 -5.62
C GLU A 90 -14.48 19.34 -4.31
N LYS A 91 -13.56 18.62 -3.68
CA LYS A 91 -13.02 18.96 -2.36
C LYS A 91 -11.78 19.84 -2.42
N THR A 92 -11.03 19.86 -3.52
CA THR A 92 -9.77 20.60 -3.68
C THR A 92 -8.81 20.38 -2.50
N VAL A 93 -8.32 21.45 -1.87
CA VAL A 93 -7.44 21.42 -0.69
C VAL A 93 -8.13 20.91 0.59
N SER A 94 -9.38 20.45 0.53
CA SER A 94 -10.02 19.71 1.63
C SER A 94 -10.04 18.19 1.44
N PHE A 95 -9.68 17.67 0.26
CA PHE A 95 -9.66 16.23 -0.06
C PHE A 95 -8.61 15.47 0.74
N GLU A 96 -8.90 14.44 1.52
CA GLU A 96 -7.88 13.79 2.37
C GLU A 96 -6.55 13.44 1.66
N ARG A 97 -5.39 13.65 2.32
CA ARG A 97 -4.11 13.33 1.68
C ARG A 97 -3.93 11.82 1.53
N ILE A 98 -3.56 11.40 0.33
CA ILE A 98 -3.31 10.00 -0.02
C ILE A 98 -1.97 9.81 -0.72
N ILE A 99 -1.38 8.62 -0.53
CA ILE A 99 -0.21 8.16 -1.29
C ILE A 99 -0.63 6.94 -2.09
N ILE A 100 -0.36 6.96 -3.39
CA ILE A 100 -0.57 5.84 -4.31
C ILE A 100 0.79 5.22 -4.63
N TYR A 101 1.08 4.06 -4.03
CA TYR A 101 2.28 3.29 -4.30
C TYR A 101 2.19 2.51 -5.60
N CYS A 102 3.22 2.65 -6.42
CA CYS A 102 3.38 2.03 -7.72
C CYS A 102 4.65 1.18 -7.75
N GLN A 103 4.61 0.03 -8.42
CA GLN A 103 5.79 -0.86 -8.50
C GLN A 103 6.91 -0.29 -9.39
N THR A 104 6.57 0.44 -10.45
CA THR A 104 7.54 0.97 -11.43
C THR A 104 7.32 2.45 -11.69
N ILE A 105 8.35 3.12 -12.20
CA ILE A 105 8.26 4.51 -12.63
C ILE A 105 7.24 4.65 -13.77
N LYS A 106 7.21 3.69 -14.70
CA LYS A 106 6.25 3.68 -15.82
C LYS A 106 4.80 3.68 -15.33
N ILE A 107 4.46 2.84 -14.34
CA ILE A 107 3.12 2.81 -13.75
C ILE A 107 2.82 4.12 -13.02
N CYS A 108 3.78 4.63 -12.25
CA CYS A 108 3.66 5.90 -11.53
C CYS A 108 3.35 7.07 -12.50
N SER A 109 4.10 7.18 -13.60
CA SER A 109 3.87 8.18 -14.65
C SER A 109 2.55 7.97 -15.38
N HIS A 110 2.11 6.72 -15.60
CA HIS A 110 0.83 6.44 -16.22
C HIS A 110 -0.35 6.91 -15.35
N ILE A 111 -0.34 6.58 -14.06
CA ILE A 111 -1.38 7.04 -13.12
C ILE A 111 -1.37 8.56 -13.04
N TYR A 112 -0.19 9.18 -12.91
CA TYR A 112 -0.09 10.65 -12.94
C TYR A 112 -0.68 11.25 -14.22
N GLY A 113 -0.46 10.60 -15.38
CA GLY A 113 -1.08 10.97 -16.65
C GLY A 113 -2.62 10.90 -16.63
N VAL A 114 -3.19 9.86 -16.01
CA VAL A 114 -4.65 9.73 -15.82
C VAL A 114 -5.20 10.88 -14.98
N PHE A 115 -4.56 11.19 -13.84
CA PHE A 115 -4.95 12.34 -13.03
C PHE A 115 -4.86 13.64 -13.82
N LYS A 116 -3.78 13.85 -14.56
CA LYS A 116 -3.59 15.06 -15.37
C LYS A 116 -4.64 15.22 -16.46
N GLU A 117 -4.99 14.15 -17.16
CA GLU A 117 -6.03 14.15 -18.20
C GLU A 117 -7.42 14.43 -17.61
N GLU A 118 -7.78 13.73 -16.54
CA GLU A 118 -9.11 13.86 -15.94
C GLU A 118 -9.26 15.19 -15.20
N MET A 119 -8.19 15.70 -14.58
CA MET A 119 -8.23 16.95 -13.82
C MET A 119 -8.06 18.20 -14.67
N GLY A 120 -7.21 18.20 -15.69
CA GLY A 120 -6.90 19.40 -16.47
C GLY A 120 -6.42 20.54 -15.57
N GLU A 121 -7.02 21.72 -15.72
CA GLU A 121 -6.68 22.91 -14.91
C GLU A 121 -7.08 22.76 -13.43
N ASP A 122 -8.07 21.91 -13.11
CA ASP A 122 -8.50 21.65 -11.73
C ASP A 122 -7.41 20.94 -10.91
N MET A 123 -6.32 20.48 -11.54
CA MET A 123 -5.18 19.86 -10.86
C MET A 123 -4.42 20.88 -10.00
N TYR A 124 -4.54 22.18 -10.29
CA TYR A 124 -3.81 23.25 -9.60
C TYR A 124 -4.74 24.04 -8.69
N VAL A 125 -4.25 24.43 -7.51
CA VAL A 125 -5.02 25.30 -6.59
C VAL A 125 -5.25 26.68 -7.20
N SER A 126 -4.25 27.20 -7.91
CA SER A 126 -4.34 28.47 -8.63
C SER A 126 -4.04 28.22 -10.11
N THR A 127 -5.01 28.52 -10.98
CA THR A 127 -4.87 28.35 -12.43
C THR A 127 -3.63 29.10 -12.93
N GLY A 128 -2.73 28.39 -13.64
CA GLY A 128 -1.49 28.94 -14.17
C GLY A 128 -0.28 28.92 -13.21
N ASP A 129 -0.45 28.54 -11.94
CA ASP A 129 0.66 28.30 -11.02
C ASP A 129 1.03 26.81 -10.98
N ILE A 130 2.06 26.47 -11.76
CA ILE A 130 2.58 25.10 -11.87
C ILE A 130 3.14 24.54 -10.56
N THR A 131 3.42 25.40 -9.57
CA THR A 131 3.92 24.98 -8.26
C THR A 131 2.81 24.66 -7.26
N SER A 132 1.55 24.86 -7.66
CA SER A 132 0.36 24.66 -6.83
C SER A 132 -0.40 23.36 -7.12
N GLY A 133 0.29 22.35 -7.68
CA GLY A 133 -0.30 21.08 -8.08
C GLY A 133 -0.81 20.26 -6.89
N MET A 134 -2.09 19.88 -6.92
CA MET A 134 -2.69 18.99 -5.91
C MET A 134 -2.31 17.52 -6.13
N VAL A 135 -1.82 17.17 -7.31
CA VAL A 135 -1.36 15.83 -7.66
C VAL A 135 0.08 15.90 -8.11
N GLU A 136 0.93 15.07 -7.53
CA GLU A 136 2.35 14.99 -7.90
C GLU A 136 2.80 13.53 -8.05
N MET A 137 3.98 13.36 -8.64
CA MET A 137 4.66 12.06 -8.71
C MET A 137 6.04 12.11 -8.06
N TYR A 138 6.40 11.04 -7.35
CA TYR A 138 7.68 10.91 -6.66
C TYR A 138 8.37 9.60 -7.00
N HIS A 139 9.55 9.70 -7.61
CA HIS A 139 10.39 8.55 -7.95
C HIS A 139 11.87 8.94 -8.00
N SER A 140 12.76 7.95 -8.07
CA SER A 140 14.22 8.18 -8.05
C SER A 140 14.76 9.10 -9.14
N ARG A 141 14.07 9.21 -10.29
CA ARG A 141 14.46 10.05 -11.43
C ARG A 141 13.83 11.45 -11.47
N ILE A 142 13.20 11.90 -10.39
CA ILE A 142 12.62 13.25 -10.31
C ILE A 142 13.72 14.30 -10.15
N ASP A 143 13.53 15.50 -10.70
CA ASP A 143 14.45 16.62 -10.51
C ASP A 143 14.48 17.07 -9.04
N GLU A 144 15.61 17.66 -8.64
CA GLU A 144 15.84 18.09 -7.25
C GLU A 144 14.87 19.17 -6.79
N LEU A 145 14.56 20.13 -7.66
CA LEU A 145 13.64 21.22 -7.31
C LEU A 145 12.23 20.70 -7.02
N ASN A 146 11.70 19.81 -7.87
CA ASN A 146 10.39 19.21 -7.62
C ASN A 146 10.41 18.29 -6.40
N ARG A 147 11.50 17.54 -6.19
CA ARG A 147 11.68 16.73 -4.98
C ARG A 147 11.55 17.58 -3.71
N ASP A 148 12.28 18.70 -3.66
CA ASP A 148 12.30 19.59 -2.50
C ASP A 148 10.94 20.24 -2.26
N ASN A 149 10.24 20.62 -3.34
CA ASN A 149 8.88 21.15 -3.26
C ASN A 149 7.90 20.13 -2.66
N ILE A 150 7.90 18.90 -3.17
CA ILE A 150 7.04 17.81 -2.66
C ILE A 150 7.36 17.51 -1.19
N VAL A 151 8.64 17.38 -0.85
CA VAL A 151 9.08 17.11 0.53
C VAL A 151 8.63 18.22 1.46
N LYS A 152 8.80 19.48 1.06
CA LYS A 152 8.38 20.64 1.83
C LYS A 152 6.87 20.66 2.04
N ASP A 153 6.07 20.41 1.01
CA ASP A 153 4.60 20.40 1.11
C ASP A 153 4.08 19.28 2.03
N PHE A 154 4.66 18.08 1.92
CA PHE A 154 4.33 16.95 2.78
C PHE A 154 4.85 17.09 4.22
N SER A 155 5.84 17.95 4.46
CA SER A 155 6.38 18.19 5.81
C SER A 155 5.47 19.07 6.68
N ILE A 156 4.49 19.76 6.08
CA ILE A 156 3.54 20.63 6.78
C ILE A 156 2.12 20.07 6.70
N PRO A 157 1.24 20.29 7.70
CA PRO A 157 -0.13 19.78 7.68
C PRO A 157 -1.03 20.38 6.58
N ASN A 158 -0.78 21.65 6.21
CA ASN A 158 -1.64 22.45 5.33
C ASN A 158 -1.08 22.64 3.91
N GLY A 159 -0.12 21.81 3.51
CA GLY A 159 0.33 21.76 2.13
C GLY A 159 -0.78 21.30 1.17
N HIS A 160 -0.66 21.73 -0.07
CA HIS A 160 -1.71 21.63 -1.08
C HIS A 160 -1.70 20.31 -1.83
N ILE A 161 -0.61 19.54 -1.81
CA ILE A 161 -0.56 18.24 -2.47
C ILE A 161 -1.46 17.26 -1.71
N ARG A 162 -2.44 16.71 -2.43
CA ARG A 162 -3.44 15.79 -1.89
C ARG A 162 -3.23 14.36 -2.35
N VAL A 163 -2.71 14.16 -3.56
CA VAL A 163 -2.42 12.84 -4.13
C VAL A 163 -0.96 12.77 -4.53
N LEU A 164 -0.22 11.84 -3.92
CA LEU A 164 1.16 11.56 -4.32
C LEU A 164 1.28 10.18 -4.93
N ASN A 165 1.58 10.13 -6.22
CA ASN A 165 1.91 8.90 -6.93
C ASN A 165 3.38 8.60 -6.68
N ALA A 166 3.70 7.52 -5.97
CA ALA A 166 5.06 7.26 -5.52
C ALA A 166 5.53 5.86 -5.89
N THR A 167 6.79 5.71 -6.27
CA THR A 167 7.45 4.40 -6.21
C THR A 167 8.01 4.14 -4.82
N ILE A 168 8.50 2.92 -4.57
CA ILE A 168 9.14 2.50 -3.31
C ILE A 168 10.32 3.43 -2.93
N ALA A 169 10.87 4.20 -3.87
CA ALA A 169 11.86 5.26 -3.63
C ALA A 169 11.39 6.39 -2.69
N TYR A 170 10.08 6.53 -2.44
CA TYR A 170 9.52 7.40 -1.40
C TYR A 170 9.70 6.84 0.03
N GLY A 171 10.33 5.67 0.15
CA GLY A 171 10.51 4.88 1.36
C GLY A 171 11.48 5.45 2.41
N MET A 172 12.34 6.41 2.06
CA MET A 172 13.47 6.80 2.92
C MET A 172 13.43 8.29 3.26
N GLY A 173 13.35 8.61 4.56
CA GLY A 173 13.69 9.95 5.09
C GLY A 173 12.58 11.01 5.12
N ILE A 174 11.49 10.85 4.37
CA ILE A 174 10.45 11.89 4.30
C ILE A 174 9.39 11.67 5.39
N ASN A 175 9.16 12.71 6.20
CA ASN A 175 8.10 12.75 7.18
C ASN A 175 6.81 13.28 6.54
N CYS A 176 5.94 12.35 6.12
CA CYS A 176 4.68 12.68 5.47
C CYS A 176 3.60 12.99 6.51
N GLN A 177 3.23 14.27 6.66
CA GLN A 177 2.20 14.67 7.61
C GLN A 177 0.80 14.61 7.02
N GLY A 178 -0.17 14.25 7.85
CA GLY A 178 -1.59 14.30 7.49
C GLY A 178 -2.07 13.27 6.47
N VAL A 179 -1.26 12.25 6.14
CA VAL A 179 -1.66 11.18 5.22
C VAL A 179 -2.73 10.29 5.86
N LYS A 180 -3.92 10.27 5.26
CA LYS A 180 -5.08 9.49 5.71
C LYS A 180 -5.19 8.14 5.04
N SER A 181 -4.74 8.02 3.79
CA SER A 181 -4.87 6.77 3.05
C SER A 181 -3.62 6.41 2.26
N ILE A 182 -3.26 5.13 2.30
CA ILE A 182 -2.26 4.52 1.43
C ILE A 182 -2.99 3.58 0.48
N VAL A 183 -2.76 3.75 -0.82
CA VAL A 183 -3.27 2.86 -1.86
C VAL A 183 -2.07 2.20 -2.53
N HIS A 184 -2.03 0.88 -2.60
CA HIS A 184 -1.01 0.16 -3.36
C HIS A 184 -1.62 -0.25 -4.69
N TYR A 185 -1.25 0.42 -5.78
CA TYR A 185 -1.64 0.03 -7.12
C TYR A 185 -0.64 -0.98 -7.66
N GLY A 186 -0.95 -2.24 -7.39
CA GLY A 186 -0.02 -3.34 -7.47
C GLY A 186 0.40 -3.81 -6.08
N PRO A 187 0.35 -5.12 -5.80
CA PRO A 187 0.74 -5.66 -4.50
C PRO A 187 2.24 -5.41 -4.26
N CYS A 188 2.62 -5.12 -3.01
CA CYS A 188 4.02 -5.12 -2.61
C CYS A 188 4.64 -6.50 -2.85
N ARG A 189 5.96 -6.59 -2.95
CA ARG A 189 6.63 -7.88 -3.13
C ARG A 189 6.44 -8.81 -1.92
N ASN A 190 6.48 -8.27 -0.71
CA ASN A 190 6.38 -9.02 0.54
C ASN A 190 5.61 -8.25 1.63
N VAL A 191 5.27 -8.97 2.71
CA VAL A 191 4.47 -8.45 3.82
C VAL A 191 5.23 -7.39 4.64
N GLU A 192 6.56 -7.47 4.71
CA GLU A 192 7.40 -6.43 5.33
C GLU A 192 7.26 -5.09 4.63
N ALA A 193 7.42 -5.06 3.30
CA ALA A 193 7.28 -3.85 2.50
C ALA A 193 5.87 -3.27 2.66
N TYR A 194 4.84 -4.12 2.56
CA TYR A 194 3.45 -3.68 2.72
C TYR A 194 3.19 -3.05 4.10
N LEU A 195 3.69 -3.65 5.18
CA LEU A 195 3.49 -3.10 6.52
C LEU A 195 4.25 -1.77 6.72
N GLN A 196 5.45 -1.65 6.14
CA GLN A 196 6.24 -0.43 6.19
C GLN A 196 5.59 0.72 5.39
N GLU A 197 5.10 0.42 4.19
CA GLU A 197 4.47 1.37 3.27
C GLU A 197 3.10 1.82 3.79
N SER A 198 2.24 0.87 4.19
CA SER A 198 0.95 1.18 4.83
C SER A 198 1.11 1.95 6.14
N GLY A 199 2.19 1.71 6.89
CA GLY A 199 2.56 2.46 8.09
C GLY A 199 2.99 3.91 7.85
N ARG A 200 2.82 4.47 6.65
CA ARG A 200 2.92 5.92 6.44
C ARG A 200 1.63 6.67 6.70
N ALA A 201 0.49 5.98 6.61
CA ALA A 201 -0.77 6.55 7.04
C ALA A 201 -0.79 6.75 8.57
N GLY A 202 -1.44 7.83 9.00
CA GLY A 202 -1.78 8.07 10.41
C GLY A 202 -0.59 8.15 11.35
N ARG A 203 0.57 8.69 10.90
CA ARG A 203 1.74 8.91 11.77
C ARG A 203 1.49 9.98 12.82
N ASP A 204 0.80 11.05 12.46
CA ASP A 204 0.65 12.24 13.30
C ASP A 204 -0.76 12.41 13.90
N CYS A 205 -1.66 11.44 13.69
CA CYS A 205 -3.02 11.51 14.22
C CYS A 205 -3.55 10.17 14.72
N SER A 206 -4.38 10.23 15.76
CA SER A 206 -5.14 9.07 16.26
C SER A 206 -6.31 8.68 15.36
N ASP A 207 -6.68 9.54 14.41
CA ASP A 207 -7.81 9.31 13.53
C ASP A 207 -7.62 8.04 12.69
N MET A 208 -8.75 7.40 12.37
CA MET A 208 -8.77 6.24 11.50
C MET A 208 -8.25 6.59 10.11
N CYS A 209 -7.29 5.79 9.66
CA CYS A 209 -6.64 5.86 8.37
C CYS A 209 -6.85 4.55 7.61
N LYS A 210 -6.55 4.55 6.31
CA LYS A 210 -6.86 3.42 5.42
C LYS A 210 -5.60 2.93 4.71
N ALA A 211 -5.48 1.62 4.57
CA ALA A 211 -4.47 0.95 3.77
C ALA A 211 -5.19 0.01 2.79
N VAL A 212 -5.25 0.42 1.53
CA VAL A 212 -5.91 -0.30 0.43
C VAL A 212 -4.85 -0.94 -0.43
N LYS A 213 -5.01 -2.23 -0.73
CA LYS A 213 -4.19 -2.96 -1.70
C LYS A 213 -5.03 -3.32 -2.90
N LEU A 214 -4.59 -2.85 -4.06
CA LEU A 214 -5.17 -3.17 -5.35
C LEU A 214 -4.25 -4.19 -6.05
N TYR A 215 -4.79 -5.32 -6.49
CA TYR A 215 -4.03 -6.38 -7.12
C TYR A 215 -4.73 -6.95 -8.36
N SER A 216 -3.98 -7.60 -9.24
CA SER A 216 -4.52 -8.52 -10.23
C SER A 216 -3.87 -9.90 -10.06
N ASN A 217 -4.53 -10.95 -10.54
CA ASN A 217 -3.97 -12.31 -10.48
C ASN A 217 -2.62 -12.43 -11.22
N VAL A 218 -2.38 -11.57 -12.22
CA VAL A 218 -1.10 -11.49 -12.92
C VAL A 218 -0.02 -10.91 -12.02
N MET A 219 -0.32 -9.81 -11.31
CA MET A 219 0.65 -9.16 -10.41
C MET A 219 1.08 -10.07 -9.25
N LEU A 220 0.17 -10.89 -8.72
CA LEU A 220 0.48 -11.79 -7.60
C LEU A 220 1.56 -12.84 -7.93
N LYS A 221 1.81 -13.12 -9.21
CA LYS A 221 2.89 -14.04 -9.62
C LYS A 221 4.29 -13.54 -9.24
N TYR A 222 4.45 -12.24 -9.04
CA TYR A 222 5.71 -11.59 -8.69
C TYR A 222 5.86 -11.34 -7.18
N CYS A 223 4.87 -11.74 -6.38
CA CYS A 223 4.87 -11.61 -4.93
C CYS A 223 5.41 -12.87 -4.26
N ASP A 224 6.02 -12.68 -3.10
CA ASP A 224 6.38 -13.78 -2.22
C ASP A 224 5.10 -14.46 -1.70
N GLU A 225 5.20 -15.77 -1.39
CA GLU A 225 4.06 -16.60 -0.98
C GLU A 225 3.20 -15.99 0.16
N PRO A 226 3.77 -15.45 1.26
CA PRO A 226 2.98 -14.79 2.31
C PRO A 226 2.11 -13.64 1.82
N MET A 227 2.60 -12.89 0.83
CA MET A 227 1.86 -11.76 0.26
C MET A 227 0.73 -12.23 -0.64
N THR A 228 0.97 -13.28 -1.42
CA THR A 228 -0.05 -13.91 -2.25
C THR A 228 -1.17 -14.52 -1.40
N GLU A 229 -0.81 -15.19 -0.32
CA GLU A 229 -1.75 -15.71 0.68
C GLU A 229 -2.58 -14.58 1.30
N TYR A 230 -1.92 -13.51 1.76
CA TYR A 230 -2.59 -12.34 2.31
C TYR A 230 -3.57 -11.69 1.33
N ALA A 231 -3.23 -11.65 0.03
CA ALA A 231 -4.07 -11.06 -0.98
C ALA A 231 -5.32 -11.89 -1.27
N ARG A 232 -5.17 -13.22 -1.35
CA ARG A 232 -6.25 -14.17 -1.66
C ARG A 232 -7.16 -14.49 -0.48
N ASN A 233 -6.70 -14.22 0.74
CA ASN A 233 -7.50 -14.43 1.94
C ASN A 233 -8.85 -13.70 1.83
N SER A 234 -9.93 -14.37 2.20
CA SER A 234 -11.29 -13.81 2.18
C SER A 234 -12.03 -14.02 3.50
N THR A 235 -11.44 -14.76 4.45
CA THR A 235 -12.12 -15.26 5.66
C THR A 235 -11.45 -14.82 6.95
N VAL A 236 -10.13 -14.67 6.97
CA VAL A 236 -9.38 -14.30 8.17
C VAL A 236 -9.22 -12.78 8.24
N CYS A 237 -9.44 -12.17 9.41
CA CYS A 237 -9.17 -10.75 9.63
C CYS A 237 -7.79 -10.33 9.07
N ARG A 238 -7.75 -9.35 8.16
CA ARG A 238 -6.52 -8.87 7.52
C ARG A 238 -5.44 -8.51 8.53
N ARG A 239 -5.82 -7.79 9.59
CA ARG A 239 -4.90 -7.39 10.65
C ARG A 239 -4.28 -8.58 11.37
N THR A 240 -5.10 -9.56 11.73
CA THR A 240 -4.63 -10.79 12.41
C THR A 240 -3.67 -11.56 11.51
N MET A 241 -4.01 -11.75 10.24
CA MET A 241 -3.16 -12.44 9.28
C MET A 241 -1.86 -11.69 9.00
N LEU A 242 -1.91 -10.36 8.84
CA LEU A 242 -0.72 -9.57 8.57
C LEU A 242 0.26 -9.64 9.75
N LEU A 243 -0.24 -9.49 10.99
CA LEU A 243 0.60 -9.47 12.18
C LEU A 243 1.15 -10.85 12.55
N SER A 244 0.51 -11.94 12.14
CA SER A 244 1.00 -13.30 12.43
C SER A 244 2.36 -13.60 11.79
N TYR A 245 2.72 -12.91 10.73
CA TYR A 245 4.07 -13.01 10.15
C TYR A 245 5.15 -12.33 11.01
N PHE A 246 4.80 -11.40 11.92
CA PHE A 246 5.74 -10.57 12.69
C PHE A 246 5.86 -10.94 14.16
N GLN A 247 4.81 -11.53 14.74
CA GLN A 247 4.74 -11.92 16.15
C GLN A 247 4.04 -13.27 16.32
N SER A 248 4.54 -14.07 17.25
CA SER A 248 4.01 -15.42 17.55
C SER A 248 2.77 -15.37 18.45
N GLU A 249 2.69 -14.35 19.30
CA GLU A 249 1.62 -14.17 20.27
C GLU A 249 0.54 -13.26 19.69
N LEU A 250 -0.57 -13.86 19.28
CA LEU A 250 -1.68 -13.16 18.60
C LEU A 250 -2.82 -12.74 19.55
N TYR A 251 -2.80 -13.23 20.79
CA TYR A 251 -3.85 -12.96 21.78
C TYR A 251 -3.85 -11.49 22.25
N ASP A 252 -2.71 -10.81 22.12
CA ASP A 252 -2.54 -9.39 22.45
C ASP A 252 -2.71 -8.45 21.23
N ILE A 253 -3.24 -8.94 20.10
CA ILE A 253 -3.53 -8.05 18.97
C ILE A 253 -4.70 -7.14 19.33
N GLU A 254 -4.35 -5.92 19.74
CA GLU A 254 -5.31 -4.86 19.97
C GLU A 254 -5.95 -4.41 18.65
N LYS A 255 -7.24 -4.75 18.49
CA LYS A 255 -8.08 -4.34 17.36
C LYS A 255 -8.81 -3.03 17.70
N PRO A 256 -9.34 -2.30 16.69
CA PRO A 256 -10.21 -1.16 16.96
C PRO A 256 -11.49 -1.68 17.59
N LEU A 257 -12.22 -0.80 18.26
CA LEU A 257 -13.49 -1.17 18.90
C LEU A 257 -14.54 -1.55 17.86
N LEU A 258 -14.59 -0.83 16.74
CA LEU A 258 -15.54 -1.07 15.67
C LEU A 258 -14.94 -2.02 14.62
N LEU A 259 -15.72 -3.04 14.23
CA LEU A 259 -15.27 -4.05 13.28
C LEU A 259 -14.97 -3.48 11.89
N HIS A 260 -15.74 -2.48 11.44
CA HIS A 260 -15.52 -1.81 10.16
C HIS A 260 -14.27 -0.90 10.14
N GLU A 261 -13.71 -0.56 11.31
CA GLU A 261 -12.45 0.18 11.41
C GLU A 261 -11.24 -0.75 11.33
N CYS A 262 -11.45 -2.07 11.41
CA CYS A 262 -10.38 -3.05 11.45
C CYS A 262 -9.89 -3.44 10.05
N CYS A 263 -10.79 -4.00 9.23
CA CYS A 263 -10.52 -4.38 7.85
C CYS A 263 -11.81 -4.72 7.07
N ASP A 264 -11.67 -4.82 5.76
CA ASP A 264 -12.70 -5.27 4.80
C ASP A 264 -13.43 -6.55 5.25
N ILE A 265 -12.72 -7.57 5.75
CA ILE A 265 -13.32 -8.84 6.17
C ILE A 265 -14.10 -8.67 7.49
N CYS A 266 -13.54 -7.96 8.48
CA CYS A 266 -14.24 -7.70 9.74
C CYS A 266 -15.49 -6.84 9.55
N GLN A 267 -15.44 -5.89 8.61
CA GLN A 267 -16.56 -5.01 8.30
C GLN A 267 -17.83 -5.79 7.93
N ARG A 268 -17.70 -6.92 7.22
CA ARG A 268 -18.84 -7.77 6.81
C ARG A 268 -19.66 -8.30 7.98
N HIS A 269 -19.09 -8.30 9.18
CA HIS A 269 -19.73 -8.76 10.42
C HIS A 269 -20.07 -7.59 11.37
N CYS A 270 -20.00 -6.33 10.92
CA CYS A 270 -20.46 -5.19 11.73
C CYS A 270 -21.97 -5.02 11.62
N HIS A 271 -22.64 -4.83 12.76
CA HIS A 271 -24.09 -4.56 12.84
C HIS A 271 -24.39 -3.09 13.15
N CYS A 272 -23.50 -2.22 12.73
CA CYS A 272 -23.50 -0.82 13.04
C CYS A 272 -24.07 -0.04 11.84
N ASP A 273 -24.91 0.97 12.07
CA ASP A 273 -25.32 1.94 11.04
C ASP A 273 -24.17 2.89 10.64
N GLY A 274 -22.95 2.62 11.13
CA GLY A 274 -21.76 3.43 10.97
C GLY A 274 -21.17 3.27 9.57
N THR A 275 -21.14 4.38 8.85
CA THR A 275 -20.60 4.52 7.49
C THR A 275 -19.07 4.63 7.52
N VAL A 276 -18.38 3.50 7.61
CA VAL A 276 -16.97 3.48 7.19
C VAL A 276 -16.91 3.17 5.71
N TYR A 277 -16.93 4.26 4.94
CA TYR A 277 -16.66 4.27 3.51
C TYR A 277 -15.18 3.93 3.28
N PHE A 278 -14.88 2.67 2.99
CA PHE A 278 -13.60 2.31 2.39
C PHE A 278 -13.57 2.85 0.96
N LEU A 279 -13.13 4.11 0.79
CA LEU A 279 -12.64 4.85 -0.40
C LEU A 279 -13.27 4.63 -1.80
N PHE A 280 -14.33 3.85 -1.91
CA PHE A 280 -15.12 3.52 -3.08
C PHE A 280 -16.48 3.02 -2.56
N GLY A 281 -17.15 3.85 -1.77
CA GLY A 281 -18.54 3.60 -1.40
C GLY A 281 -19.43 3.51 -2.64
N PHE A 282 -20.62 2.93 -2.48
CA PHE A 282 -21.65 2.91 -3.51
C PHE A 282 -21.98 4.35 -3.95
N GLY A 283 -21.48 4.75 -5.12
CA GLY A 283 -21.60 6.09 -5.65
C GLY A 283 -22.13 6.09 -7.09
N PRO A 284 -22.07 7.23 -7.80
CA PRO A 284 -22.59 7.34 -9.16
C PRO A 284 -22.04 6.31 -10.14
N HIS A 285 -20.78 5.87 -9.94
CA HIS A 285 -20.18 4.81 -10.76
C HIS A 285 -20.84 3.44 -10.50
N GLN A 286 -20.99 3.04 -9.24
CA GLN A 286 -21.67 1.79 -8.89
C GLN A 286 -23.15 1.83 -9.27
N ILE A 287 -23.81 2.98 -9.15
CA ILE A 287 -25.17 3.18 -9.65
C ILE A 287 -25.21 2.97 -11.17
N GLN A 288 -24.26 3.54 -11.91
CA GLN A 288 -24.17 3.32 -13.36
C GLN A 288 -23.88 1.84 -13.70
N GLN A 289 -23.00 1.17 -12.96
CA GLN A 289 -22.74 -0.27 -13.12
C GLN A 289 -23.99 -1.12 -12.87
N VAL A 290 -24.79 -0.76 -11.86
CA VAL A 290 -26.10 -1.38 -11.60
C VAL A 290 -27.03 -1.16 -12.79
N LEU A 291 -27.14 0.06 -13.30
CA LEU A 291 -28.04 0.37 -14.43
C LEU A 291 -27.60 -0.30 -15.73
N ASP A 292 -26.30 -0.30 -16.03
CA ASP A 292 -25.73 -0.86 -17.26
C ASP A 292 -25.78 -2.39 -17.31
N ASN A 293 -25.88 -3.05 -16.14
CA ASN A 293 -25.93 -4.50 -16.02
C ASN A 293 -27.25 -5.00 -15.42
N ILE A 294 -28.27 -4.15 -15.31
CA ILE A 294 -29.50 -4.46 -14.58
C ILE A 294 -30.20 -5.72 -15.12
N ASP A 295 -30.02 -6.00 -16.41
CA ASP A 295 -30.51 -7.18 -17.13
C ASP A 295 -29.84 -8.50 -16.70
N LYS A 296 -28.81 -8.43 -15.84
CA LYS A 296 -28.01 -9.57 -15.36
C LYS A 296 -28.03 -9.70 -13.85
N LEU A 297 -28.65 -8.77 -13.10
CA LEU A 297 -28.57 -8.68 -11.64
C LEU A 297 -29.75 -9.37 -10.94
N PHE A 298 -29.74 -10.71 -10.89
CA PHE A 298 -30.84 -11.49 -10.28
C PHE A 298 -30.52 -12.04 -8.89
N THR A 299 -29.24 -12.15 -8.55
CA THR A 299 -28.74 -12.70 -7.29
C THR A 299 -27.68 -11.80 -6.67
N ILE A 300 -27.33 -12.05 -5.39
CA ILE A 300 -26.21 -11.35 -4.73
C ILE A 300 -24.89 -11.62 -5.48
N SER A 301 -24.80 -12.76 -6.20
CA SER A 301 -23.66 -13.17 -7.05
C SER A 301 -23.40 -12.15 -8.11
N ASP A 302 -24.49 -11.84 -8.80
CA ASP A 302 -24.45 -11.04 -10.00
C ASP A 302 -24.05 -9.63 -9.63
N ILE A 303 -24.52 -9.14 -8.48
CA ILE A 303 -24.13 -7.83 -7.97
C ILE A 303 -22.65 -7.80 -7.62
N HIS A 304 -22.11 -8.79 -6.92
CA HIS A 304 -20.67 -8.85 -6.65
C HIS A 304 -19.83 -9.03 -7.92
N LYS A 305 -20.39 -9.63 -8.96
CA LYS A 305 -19.73 -9.88 -10.24
C LYS A 305 -19.72 -8.66 -11.16
N TYR A 306 -20.79 -7.86 -11.16
CA TYR A 306 -21.00 -6.76 -12.11
C TYR A 306 -20.98 -5.36 -11.49
N VAL A 307 -20.98 -5.25 -10.16
CA VAL A 307 -20.98 -3.98 -9.43
C VAL A 307 -19.85 -3.97 -8.41
N ASP A 308 -18.99 -2.95 -8.50
CA ASP A 308 -17.81 -2.84 -7.64
C ASP A 308 -18.18 -2.31 -6.25
N ILE A 309 -18.75 -3.19 -5.41
CA ILE A 309 -19.24 -2.90 -4.06
C ILE A 309 -18.51 -3.68 -2.97
N TRP A 310 -18.39 -3.06 -1.79
CA TRP A 310 -17.50 -3.51 -0.71
C TRP A 310 -18.23 -4.14 0.46
N HIS A 311 -19.44 -3.66 0.73
CA HIS A 311 -20.26 -4.11 1.84
C HIS A 311 -21.29 -5.11 1.32
N PRO A 312 -21.36 -6.34 1.87
CA PRO A 312 -22.37 -7.31 1.47
C PRO A 312 -23.80 -6.77 1.61
N GLN A 313 -24.03 -5.93 2.61
CA GLN A 313 -25.33 -5.26 2.81
C GLN A 313 -25.67 -4.27 1.69
N ILE A 314 -24.68 -3.67 1.00
CA ILE A 314 -24.95 -2.87 -0.21
C ILE A 314 -25.42 -3.79 -1.35
N ALA A 315 -24.86 -5.00 -1.47
CA ALA A 315 -25.34 -5.97 -2.44
C ALA A 315 -26.79 -6.35 -2.16
N THR A 316 -27.11 -6.61 -0.88
CA THR A 316 -28.47 -6.85 -0.40
C THR A 316 -29.39 -5.67 -0.70
N GLU A 317 -28.98 -4.43 -0.40
CA GLU A 317 -29.79 -3.23 -0.64
C GLU A 317 -30.02 -2.97 -2.14
N ILE A 318 -29.01 -3.19 -2.99
CA ILE A 318 -29.16 -3.12 -4.45
C ILE A 318 -30.16 -4.18 -4.92
N LEU A 319 -30.00 -5.43 -4.47
CA LEU A 319 -30.89 -6.51 -4.88
C LEU A 319 -32.32 -6.24 -4.43
N VAL A 320 -32.52 -5.84 -3.17
CA VAL A 320 -33.83 -5.43 -2.63
C VAL A 320 -34.44 -4.28 -3.43
N ALA A 321 -33.64 -3.28 -3.82
CA ALA A 321 -34.11 -2.18 -4.65
C ALA A 321 -34.55 -2.65 -6.06
N ILE A 322 -33.81 -3.58 -6.66
CA ILE A 322 -34.19 -4.20 -7.96
C ILE A 322 -35.46 -5.04 -7.78
N THR A 323 -35.55 -5.89 -6.75
CA THR A 323 -36.73 -6.71 -6.44
C THR A 323 -37.98 -5.85 -6.26
N GLN A 324 -37.87 -4.70 -5.57
CA GLN A 324 -38.99 -3.78 -5.36
C GLN A 324 -39.54 -3.17 -6.64
N VAL A 325 -38.73 -3.09 -7.70
CA VAL A 325 -39.11 -2.48 -8.98
C VAL A 325 -39.58 -3.53 -9.98
N PHE A 326 -38.90 -4.68 -10.05
CA PHE A 326 -39.08 -5.66 -11.13
C PHE A 326 -39.70 -7.00 -10.66
N GLU A 327 -39.66 -7.30 -9.36
CA GLU A 327 -40.23 -8.51 -8.75
C GLU A 327 -39.73 -9.85 -9.33
N ASP A 328 -38.54 -9.87 -9.95
CA ASP A 328 -38.02 -10.98 -10.76
C ASP A 328 -36.65 -11.53 -10.30
N THR A 329 -36.24 -11.21 -9.07
CA THR A 329 -34.92 -11.59 -8.51
C THR A 329 -35.01 -12.75 -7.51
N ASP A 330 -34.00 -13.62 -7.49
CA ASP A 330 -33.89 -14.78 -6.58
C ASP A 330 -33.22 -14.38 -5.25
N PHE A 331 -33.89 -13.56 -4.44
CA PHE A 331 -33.42 -13.23 -3.10
C PHE A 331 -33.73 -14.39 -2.12
N GLN A 332 -32.73 -15.22 -1.83
CA GLN A 332 -32.75 -16.17 -0.71
C GLN A 332 -31.60 -15.85 0.25
N ASP A 333 -31.88 -15.79 1.55
CA ASP A 333 -30.98 -15.26 2.61
C ASP A 333 -29.64 -15.99 2.80
N ASN A 334 -29.30 -16.99 1.98
CA ASN A 334 -28.04 -17.73 2.07
C ASN A 334 -27.61 -18.18 0.67
N ASP A 335 -26.47 -17.71 0.14
CA ASP A 335 -25.58 -18.51 -0.72
C ASP A 335 -24.23 -17.80 -1.01
N GLU A 336 -23.14 -18.57 -0.94
CA GLU A 336 -21.72 -18.19 -1.09
C GLU A 336 -21.25 -18.19 -2.57
N PHE A 337 -20.25 -17.36 -2.94
CA PHE A 337 -19.82 -17.13 -4.34
C PHE A 337 -18.50 -17.77 -4.77
N ASP A 338 -18.47 -18.21 -6.04
CA ASP A 338 -17.35 -18.79 -6.78
C ASP A 338 -17.07 -17.96 -8.07
N ASP A 339 -15.80 -17.67 -8.35
CA ASP A 339 -15.31 -16.62 -9.26
C ASP A 339 -14.63 -17.19 -10.53
N GLU A 340 -15.09 -16.85 -11.76
CA GLU A 340 -14.22 -17.00 -12.95
C GLU A 340 -14.58 -16.15 -14.18
N LYS A 341 -13.63 -15.26 -14.56
CA LYS A 341 -13.06 -14.94 -15.91
C LYS A 341 -12.81 -13.43 -16.13
N ASN A 342 -11.58 -13.08 -16.54
CA ASN A 342 -11.13 -11.69 -16.69
C ASN A 342 -10.24 -11.47 -17.94
N ASP A 343 -10.55 -10.42 -18.72
CA ASP A 343 -9.94 -10.00 -19.99
C ASP A 343 -8.70 -9.10 -19.79
N LEU A 344 -7.73 -9.57 -19.00
CA LEU A 344 -6.54 -8.79 -18.61
C LEU A 344 -5.29 -9.04 -19.46
N LEU A 345 -5.34 -9.88 -20.51
CA LEU A 345 -4.14 -10.40 -21.16
C LEU A 345 -3.43 -9.41 -22.10
N THR A 346 -4.08 -8.33 -22.54
CA THR A 346 -3.52 -7.43 -23.56
C THR A 346 -2.61 -6.34 -22.99
N PHE A 347 -2.88 -5.82 -21.79
CA PHE A 347 -2.07 -4.77 -21.16
C PHE A 347 -0.72 -5.29 -20.60
N TRP A 348 -0.71 -6.52 -20.09
CA TRP A 348 0.47 -7.12 -19.44
C TRP A 348 1.43 -7.81 -20.43
N SER A 349 1.02 -7.95 -21.69
CA SER A 349 1.83 -8.54 -22.77
C SER A 349 2.87 -7.57 -23.35
N TRP A 350 2.81 -6.28 -23.00
CA TRP A 350 3.71 -5.25 -23.54
C TRP A 350 4.77 -4.88 -22.49
N GLY A 351 5.85 -5.67 -22.48
CA GLY A 351 7.18 -5.20 -22.07
C GLY A 351 7.44 -5.00 -20.58
N PHE A 352 7.65 -6.08 -19.84
CA PHE A 352 8.77 -6.11 -18.89
C PHE A 352 10.09 -6.10 -19.69
N ASP A 353 10.40 -4.97 -20.35
CA ASP A 353 11.77 -4.73 -20.79
C ASP A 353 12.63 -4.60 -19.52
N GLN A 354 13.75 -5.33 -19.55
CA GLN A 354 14.62 -5.75 -18.45
C GLN A 354 15.32 -4.62 -17.66
N ASP A 355 14.86 -3.36 -17.75
CA ASP A 355 15.61 -2.21 -17.24
C ASP A 355 15.24 -1.74 -15.82
N ASP A 356 14.25 -2.35 -15.16
CA ASP A 356 13.82 -1.96 -13.80
C ASP A 356 14.18 -3.00 -12.70
N GLU A 357 14.96 -4.05 -13.00
CA GLU A 357 15.58 -4.90 -11.97
C GLU A 357 16.65 -4.16 -11.14
N LEU A 358 17.12 -3.01 -11.64
CA LEU A 358 18.04 -2.12 -10.93
C LEU A 358 17.34 -1.21 -9.90
N LEU A 359 16.02 -1.04 -9.94
CA LEU A 359 15.31 -0.17 -8.98
C LEU A 359 14.90 -0.88 -7.68
N ALA A 360 15.02 -2.20 -7.63
CA ALA A 360 15.10 -2.93 -6.36
C ALA A 360 16.51 -2.86 -5.75
N ASN A 361 17.50 -2.29 -6.45
CA ASN A 361 18.93 -2.43 -6.18
C ASN A 361 19.76 -1.13 -6.45
N ILE A 362 19.39 0.05 -5.95
CA ILE A 362 20.19 1.30 -6.11
C ILE A 362 20.20 2.13 -4.79
N PRO A 363 21.27 2.90 -4.49
CA PRO A 363 22.05 2.84 -3.25
C PRO A 363 21.74 3.92 -2.20
N LEU A 364 22.30 3.70 -1.00
CA LEU A 364 22.38 4.65 0.11
C LEU A 364 23.72 5.40 0.03
N GLU A 365 23.63 6.70 0.33
CA GLU A 365 24.71 7.69 0.57
C GLU A 365 25.08 8.60 -0.62
N LEU A 366 24.64 9.85 -0.49
CA LEU A 366 25.49 11.06 -0.48
C LEU A 366 24.66 12.18 0.17
N VAL A 367 24.58 12.18 1.50
CA VAL A 367 24.46 13.43 2.25
C VAL A 367 25.89 13.76 2.63
N GLU A 368 26.39 14.85 2.05
CA GLU A 368 27.71 15.40 2.26
C GLU A 368 28.03 15.48 3.77
N LEU A 369 28.97 14.66 4.23
CA LEU A 369 29.86 15.08 5.31
C LEU A 369 31.01 15.79 4.60
N SER A 370 31.05 17.12 4.72
CA SER A 370 32.14 17.94 4.23
C SER A 370 33.47 17.47 4.81
N GLU A 371 34.38 17.05 3.92
CA GLU A 371 35.78 16.78 4.21
C GLU A 371 36.49 18.08 4.63
N THR A 372 36.59 18.30 5.92
CA THR A 372 37.70 19.03 6.56
C THR A 372 37.81 18.46 7.97
N ASP A 373 39.03 18.09 8.38
CA ASP A 373 39.42 17.52 9.70
C ASP A 373 39.70 16.00 9.76
N VAL A 374 40.17 15.37 8.68
CA VAL A 374 40.86 14.05 8.76
C VAL A 374 42.15 14.03 7.93
N GLU A 375 43.03 14.99 8.16
CA GLU A 375 44.46 14.89 7.79
C GLU A 375 45.32 15.49 8.90
N GLU A 376 45.30 14.90 10.11
CA GLU A 376 46.37 15.15 11.08
C GLU A 376 46.40 14.13 12.25
N PHE A 377 46.31 12.82 12.00
CA PHE A 377 46.56 11.81 13.06
C PHE A 377 47.14 10.50 12.50
N GLU A 378 48.16 10.60 11.65
CA GLU A 378 49.10 9.49 11.39
C GLU A 378 50.55 10.01 11.47
N SER A 379 50.92 10.58 12.61
CA SER A 379 52.30 10.57 13.08
C SER A 379 52.30 10.65 14.61
N GLU A 380 52.97 9.66 15.23
CA GLU A 380 53.13 9.43 16.68
C GLU A 380 51.99 8.66 17.37
N VAL A 381 52.15 7.33 17.44
CA VAL A 381 52.27 6.48 18.66
C VAL A 381 52.60 5.04 18.26
#